data_AF-A0A914DXM9-F1
#
_entry.id   AF-A0A914DXM9-F1
#
_cell.length_a   1.000
_cell.length_b   1.000
_cell.length_c   1.000
_cell.angle_alpha   90.00
_cell.angle_beta   90.00
_cell.angle_gamma   90.00
#
_symmetry.space_group_name_H-M   'P 1'
#
loop_
_entity.id
_entity.type
_entity.pdbx_description
1 polymer ?
#
loop_
_entity_poly.entity_id
_entity_poly.type
_entity_poly.pdbx_seq_one_letter_code
_entity_poly.pdbx_strand_id
1 'polypeptide(L)'
;MNLCDIERAKPLHWHIMVAIPSMFVPPYVLSELVCAGTAKVELRVRLLSTQFVATGISTILQTTLGIRLANLEGPSLIFLPLLYAFFKTPSMSCGEDIVDEEKSLIAIQKIQGSLFAALLILIFLGVTRIITIVSRFFSPITYSVIIILLCLDNIDSVLMKAQQHWISVM
;
A
#
# COMPACT_ATOMS: atom_id res chain seq x y z
N MET A 1 -31.44 22.33 -12.29
CA MET A 1 -30.12 21.91 -11.77
C MET A 1 -30.19 22.10 -10.26
N ASN A 2 -30.43 21.04 -9.50
CA ASN A 2 -30.94 21.12 -8.13
C ASN A 2 -29.80 21.27 -7.10
N LEU A 3 -30.05 22.01 -6.02
CA LEU A 3 -29.09 22.28 -4.93
C LEU A 3 -28.53 21.01 -4.24
N CYS A 4 -29.17 19.86 -4.38
CA CYS A 4 -28.74 18.59 -3.78
C CYS A 4 -27.44 18.02 -4.39
N ASP A 5 -27.11 18.36 -5.64
CA ASP A 5 -25.84 17.95 -6.28
C ASP A 5 -24.65 18.82 -5.83
N ILE A 6 -24.89 20.08 -5.43
CA ILE A 6 -23.85 21.02 -5.00
C ILE A 6 -23.37 20.73 -3.56
N GLU A 7 -24.24 20.24 -2.68
CA GLU A 7 -23.88 19.90 -1.30
C GLU A 7 -23.08 18.59 -1.19
N ARG A 8 -23.22 17.67 -2.17
CA ARG A 8 -22.44 16.42 -2.27
C ARG A 8 -21.04 16.62 -2.88
N ALA A 9 -20.79 17.73 -3.57
CA ALA A 9 -19.48 18.04 -4.16
C ALA A 9 -18.46 18.58 -3.13
N LYS A 10 -18.94 19.13 -2.00
CA LYS A 10 -18.10 19.69 -0.93
C LYS A 10 -17.34 18.64 -0.08
N PRO A 11 -17.84 17.42 0.19
CA PRO A 11 -17.02 16.42 0.87
C PRO A 11 -15.93 15.81 -0.03
N LEU A 12 -16.12 15.71 -1.35
CA LEU A 12 -15.24 14.91 -2.23
C LEU A 12 -13.79 15.43 -2.28
N HIS A 13 -13.60 16.75 -2.31
CA HIS A 13 -12.27 17.34 -2.37
C HIS A 13 -11.43 17.00 -1.12
N TRP A 14 -12.05 16.99 0.06
CA TRP A 14 -11.38 16.61 1.30
C TRP A 14 -10.98 15.14 1.32
N HIS A 15 -11.85 14.24 0.87
CA HIS A 15 -11.54 12.81 0.79
C HIS A 15 -10.35 12.53 -0.13
N ILE A 16 -10.26 13.24 -1.26
CA ILE A 16 -9.14 13.10 -2.20
C ILE A 16 -7.85 13.68 -1.60
N MET A 17 -7.93 14.83 -0.91
CA MET A 17 -6.78 15.46 -0.25
C MET A 17 -6.15 14.58 0.83
N VAL A 18 -6.95 13.83 1.58
CA VAL A 18 -6.46 12.91 2.62
C VAL A 18 -5.95 11.58 2.03
N ALA A 19 -6.54 11.12 0.93
CA ALA A 19 -6.21 9.81 0.37
C ALA A 19 -4.93 9.82 -0.48
N ILE A 20 -4.69 10.87 -1.29
CA ILE A 20 -3.53 10.95 -2.18
C ILE A 20 -2.19 10.74 -1.45
N PRO A 21 -1.93 11.39 -0.30
CA PRO A 21 -0.64 11.27 0.37
C PRO A 21 -0.36 9.84 0.88
N SER A 22 -1.38 9.14 1.37
CA SER A 22 -1.28 7.74 1.78
C SER A 22 -0.85 6.80 0.65
N MET A 23 -1.16 7.14 -0.61
CA MET A 23 -0.76 6.34 -1.78
C MET A 23 0.73 6.49 -2.12
N PHE A 24 1.38 7.56 -1.65
CA PHE A 24 2.79 7.85 -1.88
C PHE A 24 3.72 7.14 -0.90
N VAL A 25 3.25 6.90 0.33
CA VAL A 25 4.08 6.31 1.38
C VAL A 25 4.65 4.93 0.97
N PRO A 26 3.85 3.97 0.46
CA PRO A 26 4.36 2.64 0.13
C PRO A 26 5.38 2.60 -1.01
N PRO A 27 5.17 3.24 -2.19
CA PRO A 27 6.19 3.26 -3.25
C PRO A 27 7.44 4.06 -2.84
N TYR A 28 7.28 5.09 -1.99
CA TYR A 28 8.41 5.83 -1.44
C TYR A 28 9.27 4.95 -0.52
N VAL A 29 8.67 4.28 0.46
CA VAL A 29 9.40 3.38 1.38
C VAL A 29 10.01 2.22 0.62
N LEU A 30 9.30 1.63 -0.33
CA LEU A 30 9.82 0.54 -1.16
C LEU A 30 11.05 0.96 -1.98
N SER A 31 11.08 2.19 -2.50
CA SER A 31 12.23 2.72 -3.25
C SER A 31 13.50 2.92 -2.41
N GLU A 32 13.35 3.06 -1.09
CA GLU A 32 14.49 3.17 -0.15
C GLU A 32 14.99 1.78 0.29
N LEU A 33 14.08 0.79 0.37
CA LEU A 33 14.39 -0.59 0.76
C LEU A 33 14.98 -1.41 -0.39
N VAL A 34 14.49 -1.21 -1.61
CA VAL A 34 15.07 -1.81 -2.82
C VAL A 34 16.29 -0.98 -3.16
N CYS A 35 17.50 -1.51 -2.97
CA CYS A 35 18.77 -0.81 -3.17
C CYS A 35 19.08 -0.51 -4.64
N ALA A 36 18.26 0.32 -5.28
CA ALA A 36 18.30 0.66 -6.69
C ALA A 36 19.41 1.68 -7.06
N GLY A 37 20.38 1.93 -6.17
CA GLY A 37 21.55 2.78 -6.44
C GLY A 37 21.23 4.13 -7.09
N THR A 38 21.71 4.33 -8.32
CA THR A 38 21.54 5.56 -9.13
C THR A 38 20.17 5.65 -9.82
N ALA A 39 19.45 4.55 -9.99
CA ALA A 39 18.14 4.47 -10.65
C ALA A 39 16.94 4.65 -9.68
N LYS A 40 17.20 4.99 -8.40
CA LYS A 40 16.15 5.17 -7.37
C LYS A 40 15.05 6.14 -7.78
N VAL A 41 15.41 7.24 -8.44
CA VAL A 41 14.45 8.29 -8.85
C VAL A 41 13.52 7.79 -9.94
N GLU A 42 14.07 7.13 -10.97
CA GLU A 42 13.28 6.56 -12.06
C GLU A 42 12.33 5.47 -11.55
N LEU A 43 12.85 4.58 -10.69
CA LEU A 43 12.05 3.53 -10.08
C LEU A 43 10.90 4.11 -9.23
N ARG A 44 11.16 5.14 -8.43
CA ARG A 44 10.13 5.80 -7.62
C ARG A 44 9.02 6.38 -8.49
N VAL A 45 9.36 7.10 -9.56
CA VAL A 45 8.36 7.68 -10.48
C VAL A 45 7.55 6.59 -11.19
N ARG A 46 8.20 5.49 -11.58
CA ARG A 46 7.52 4.34 -12.18
C ARG A 46 6.55 3.66 -11.21
N LEU A 47 6.95 3.46 -9.96
CA LEU A 47 6.07 2.89 -8.92
C LEU A 47 4.89 3.82 -8.60
N LEU A 48 5.11 5.12 -8.50
CA LEU A 48 4.04 6.11 -8.27
C LEU A 48 3.03 6.17 -9.43
N SER A 49 3.52 6.18 -10.67
CA SER A 49 2.64 6.22 -11.85
C SER A 49 1.82 4.93 -12.00
N THR A 50 2.44 3.76 -11.83
CA THR A 50 1.73 2.47 -11.88
C THR A 50 0.69 2.34 -10.76
N GLN A 51 0.98 2.85 -9.56
CA GLN A 51 0.03 2.90 -8.46
C GLN A 51 -1.24 3.67 -8.82
N PHE A 52 -1.10 4.90 -9.32
CA PHE A 52 -2.26 5.72 -9.68
C PHE A 52 -3.10 5.07 -10.76
N VAL A 53 -2.46 4.49 -11.76
CA VAL A 53 -3.14 3.76 -12.84
C VAL A 53 -3.86 2.53 -12.27
N ALA A 54 -3.20 1.75 -11.42
CA ALA A 54 -3.78 0.55 -10.81
C ALA A 54 -4.99 0.87 -9.92
N THR A 55 -4.88 1.87 -9.03
CA THR A 55 -6.01 2.30 -8.21
C THR A 55 -7.12 2.89 -9.08
N GLY A 56 -6.81 3.68 -10.11
CA GLY A 56 -7.82 4.21 -11.03
C GLY A 56 -8.60 3.12 -11.75
N ILE A 57 -7.91 2.11 -12.27
CA ILE A 57 -8.54 0.94 -12.91
C ILE A 57 -9.40 0.18 -11.90
N SER A 58 -8.89 -0.05 -10.67
CA SER A 58 -9.64 -0.72 -9.60
C SER A 58 -10.91 0.04 -9.23
N THR A 59 -10.85 1.36 -9.06
CA THR A 59 -12.01 2.19 -8.75
C THR A 59 -13.04 2.17 -9.88
N ILE A 60 -12.61 2.22 -11.15
CA ILE A 60 -13.53 2.06 -12.30
C ILE A 60 -14.19 0.69 -12.25
N LEU A 61 -13.44 -0.38 -11.99
CA LEU A 61 -13.98 -1.73 -11.91
C LEU A 61 -14.98 -1.88 -10.74
N GLN A 62 -14.65 -1.34 -9.57
CA GLN A 62 -15.51 -1.38 -8.37
C GLN A 62 -16.80 -0.57 -8.56
N THR A 63 -16.75 0.54 -9.29
CA THR A 63 -17.93 1.38 -9.57
C THR A 63 -18.80 0.83 -10.70
N THR A 64 -18.22 0.11 -11.67
CA THR A 64 -18.95 -0.46 -12.82
C THR A 64 -19.49 -1.87 -12.58
N LEU A 65 -18.68 -2.78 -12.02
CA LEU A 65 -19.02 -4.20 -11.80
C LEU A 65 -19.18 -4.59 -10.33
N GLY A 66 -18.72 -3.75 -9.40
CA GLY A 66 -18.71 -4.04 -7.97
C GLY A 66 -19.92 -3.52 -7.19
N ILE A 67 -19.68 -3.20 -5.91
CA ILE A 67 -20.66 -2.71 -4.92
C ILE A 67 -21.20 -1.29 -5.19
N ARG A 68 -20.99 -0.74 -6.40
CA ARG A 68 -21.49 0.58 -6.86
C ARG A 68 -21.07 1.76 -5.98
N LEU A 69 -20.03 1.58 -5.16
CA LEU A 69 -19.45 2.58 -4.27
C LEU A 69 -18.05 2.95 -4.76
N ALA A 70 -17.79 4.24 -4.96
CA ALA A 70 -16.47 4.74 -5.36
C ALA A 70 -15.54 4.73 -4.14
N ASN A 71 -14.69 3.71 -4.06
CA ASN A 71 -13.64 3.60 -3.06
C ASN A 71 -12.27 3.88 -3.70
N LEU A 72 -11.49 4.77 -3.09
CA LEU A 72 -10.10 5.00 -3.47
C LEU A 72 -9.22 4.11 -2.59
N GLU A 73 -8.81 2.98 -3.14
CA GLU A 73 -8.03 1.98 -2.43
C GLU A 73 -6.55 2.04 -2.84
N GLY A 74 -5.68 2.18 -1.86
CA GLY A 74 -4.23 2.05 -2.01
C GLY A 74 -3.69 0.92 -1.13
N PRO A 75 -2.41 0.56 -1.29
CA PRO A 75 -1.74 -0.37 -0.41
C PRO A 75 -1.75 0.13 1.03
N SER A 76 -2.02 -0.78 1.94
CA SER A 76 -2.19 -0.48 3.35
C SER A 76 -0.85 -0.28 4.06
N LEU A 77 -0.86 0.49 5.15
CA LEU A 77 0.30 0.67 6.03
C LEU A 77 0.76 -0.63 6.68
N ILE A 78 -0.08 -1.67 6.71
CA ILE A 78 0.28 -3.04 7.15
C ILE A 78 1.42 -3.60 6.28
N PHE A 79 1.59 -3.10 5.07
CA PHE A 79 2.64 -3.51 4.17
C PHE A 79 4.04 -3.08 4.63
N LEU A 80 4.18 -1.99 5.38
CA LEU A 80 5.48 -1.51 5.87
C LEU A 80 6.22 -2.55 6.72
N PRO A 81 5.66 -3.04 7.85
CA PRO A 81 6.34 -4.06 8.66
C PRO A 81 6.57 -5.36 7.87
N LEU A 82 5.67 -5.71 6.94
CA LEU A 82 5.87 -6.86 6.06
C LEU A 82 7.09 -6.70 5.16
N LEU A 83 7.27 -5.51 4.55
CA LEU A 83 8.46 -5.20 3.75
C LEU A 83 9.73 -5.27 4.60
N TYR A 84 9.74 -4.65 5.78
CA TYR A 84 10.90 -4.69 6.67
C TYR A 84 11.28 -6.12 7.06
N ALA A 85 10.29 -6.96 7.40
CA ALA A 85 10.51 -8.37 7.69
C ALA A 85 11.05 -9.13 6.47
N PHE A 86 10.53 -8.84 5.27
CA PHE A 86 10.96 -9.47 4.04
C PHE A 86 12.42 -9.14 3.70
N PHE A 87 12.83 -7.87 3.78
CA PHE A 87 14.20 -7.41 3.50
C PHE A 87 15.20 -7.77 4.60
N LYS A 88 14.75 -8.11 5.81
CA LYS A 88 15.61 -8.66 6.87
C LYS A 88 16.11 -10.08 6.56
N THR A 89 15.51 -10.77 5.59
CA THR A 89 15.94 -12.12 5.21
C THR A 89 17.26 -12.05 4.43
N PRO A 90 18.29 -12.87 4.77
CA PRO A 90 19.64 -12.77 4.19
C PRO A 90 19.70 -13.03 2.67
N SER A 91 18.69 -13.68 2.10
CA SER A 91 18.55 -13.87 0.64
C SER A 91 18.15 -12.60 -0.12
N MET A 92 17.72 -11.56 0.61
CA MET A 92 17.20 -10.29 0.08
C MET A 92 17.95 -9.06 0.63
N SER A 93 18.87 -9.25 1.58
CA SER A 93 19.67 -8.16 2.13
C SER A 93 20.54 -7.56 1.04
N CYS A 94 20.52 -6.24 0.93
CA CYS A 94 21.47 -5.54 0.09
C CYS A 94 22.88 -5.77 0.66
N GLY A 95 23.70 -6.53 -0.08
CA GLY A 95 25.12 -6.61 0.22
C GLY A 95 25.81 -5.27 -0.06
N GLU A 96 26.91 -5.00 0.63
CA GLU A 96 27.71 -3.78 0.49
C GLU A 96 28.30 -3.59 -0.92
N ASP A 97 28.31 -4.64 -1.75
CA ASP A 97 28.99 -4.62 -3.03
C ASP A 97 28.03 -4.79 -4.24
N ILE A 98 28.08 -3.75 -5.06
CA ILE A 98 27.65 -3.66 -6.47
C ILE A 98 26.17 -3.31 -6.67
N VAL A 99 25.97 -2.08 -7.17
CA VAL A 99 24.74 -1.56 -7.77
C VAL A 99 24.39 -2.43 -8.97
N ASP A 100 23.57 -3.44 -8.72
CA ASP A 100 23.13 -4.37 -9.74
C ASP A 100 21.63 -4.15 -9.97
N GLU A 101 21.31 -3.40 -11.02
CA GLU A 101 19.94 -3.10 -11.44
C GLU A 101 19.13 -4.40 -11.59
N GLU A 102 19.79 -5.48 -12.02
CA GLU A 102 19.21 -6.81 -12.16
C GLU A 102 18.69 -7.39 -10.83
N LYS A 103 19.46 -7.24 -9.73
CA LYS A 103 19.02 -7.69 -8.40
C LYS A 103 17.82 -6.90 -7.89
N SER A 104 17.75 -5.61 -8.21
CA SER A 104 16.62 -4.76 -7.81
C SER A 104 15.32 -5.16 -8.52
N LEU A 105 15.40 -5.54 -9.81
CA LEU A 105 14.26 -6.04 -10.58
C LEU A 105 13.79 -7.40 -10.07
N ILE A 106 14.72 -8.32 -9.77
CA ILE A 106 14.40 -9.62 -9.17
C ILE A 106 13.72 -9.43 -7.81
N ALA A 107 14.14 -8.44 -7.02
CA ALA A 107 13.52 -8.15 -5.73
C ALA A 107 12.06 -7.70 -5.86
N ILE A 108 11.78 -6.77 -6.78
CA ILE A 108 10.42 -6.30 -7.05
C ILE A 108 9.55 -7.43 -7.59
N GLN A 109 10.06 -8.24 -8.52
CA GLN A 109 9.34 -9.38 -9.09
C GLN A 109 8.97 -10.42 -8.03
N LYS A 110 9.88 -10.69 -7.08
CA LYS A 110 9.61 -11.60 -5.96
C LYS A 110 8.51 -11.07 -5.03
N ILE A 111 8.53 -9.78 -4.70
CA ILE A 111 7.50 -9.14 -3.85
C ILE A 111 6.13 -9.15 -4.55
N GLN A 112 6.10 -8.80 -5.84
CA GLN A 112 4.86 -8.81 -6.61
C GLN A 112 4.32 -10.23 -6.80
N GLY A 113 5.19 -11.21 -7.04
CA GLY A 113 4.82 -12.61 -7.20
C GLY A 113 4.26 -13.22 -5.91
N SER A 114 4.86 -12.91 -4.75
CA SER A 114 4.35 -13.39 -3.46
C SER A 114 2.99 -12.76 -3.13
N LEU A 115 2.80 -11.48 -3.45
CA LEU A 115 1.52 -10.80 -3.27
C LEU A 115 0.43 -11.38 -4.21
N PHE A 116 0.77 -11.66 -5.47
CA PHE A 116 -0.15 -12.30 -6.41
C PHE A 116 -0.56 -13.70 -5.93
N ALA A 117 0.40 -14.49 -5.44
CA ALA A 117 0.11 -15.80 -4.85
C ALA A 117 -0.82 -15.69 -3.61
N ALA A 118 -0.58 -14.71 -2.74
CA ALA A 118 -1.43 -14.45 -1.58
C ALA A 118 -2.86 -14.08 -2.00
N LEU A 119 -3.03 -13.27 -3.06
CA LEU A 119 -4.34 -12.90 -3.60
C LEU A 119 -5.10 -14.10 -4.19
N LEU A 120 -4.41 -15.01 -4.87
CA LEU A 120 -5.03 -16.25 -5.35
C LEU A 120 -5.56 -17.11 -4.19
N ILE A 121 -4.79 -17.22 -3.10
CA ILE A 121 -5.22 -17.92 -1.89
C ILE A 121 -6.44 -17.22 -1.26
N LEU A 122 -6.45 -15.88 -1.21
CA LEU A 122 -7.58 -15.11 -0.69
C LEU A 122 -8.86 -15.31 -1.53
N ILE A 123 -8.75 -15.36 -2.86
CA ILE A 123 -9.89 -15.66 -3.74
C ILE A 123 -10.41 -17.07 -3.46
N PHE A 124 -9.52 -18.06 -3.31
CA PHE A 124 -9.90 -19.43 -2.97
C PHE A 124 -10.63 -19.52 -1.60
N LEU A 125 -10.12 -18.81 -0.58
CA LEU A 125 -10.76 -18.71 0.73
C LEU A 125 -12.10 -17.95 0.70
N GLY A 126 -12.23 -16.99 -0.23
CA GLY A 126 -13.47 -16.27 -0.49
C GLY A 126 -14.56 -17.17 -1.08
N VAL A 127 -14.22 -17.95 -2.12
CA VAL A 127 -15.17 -18.88 -2.79
C VAL A 127 -15.62 -20.00 -1.86
N THR A 128 -14.73 -20.51 -1.01
CA THR A 128 -15.04 -21.58 -0.05
C THR A 128 -15.91 -21.12 1.14
N ARG A 129 -16.24 -19.83 1.25
CA ARG A 129 -17.00 -19.20 2.35
C ARG A 129 -16.37 -19.39 3.75
N ILE A 130 -15.13 -19.88 3.82
CA ILE A 130 -14.37 -20.05 5.08
C ILE A 130 -14.17 -18.69 5.73
N ILE A 131 -13.98 -17.63 4.92
CA ILE A 131 -13.83 -16.27 5.40
C ILE A 131 -15.00 -15.82 6.30
N THR A 132 -16.23 -16.30 6.06
CA THR A 132 -17.41 -15.94 6.87
C THR A 132 -17.39 -16.61 8.25
N ILE A 133 -16.83 -17.82 8.36
CA ILE A 133 -16.66 -18.49 9.66
C ILE A 133 -15.57 -17.78 10.47
N VAL A 134 -14.46 -17.44 9.81
CA VAL A 134 -13.30 -16.79 10.41
C VAL A 134 -13.64 -15.35 10.81
N SER A 135 -14.41 -14.61 10.01
CA SER A 135 -14.81 -13.23 10.34
C SER A 135 -15.69 -13.14 11.60
N ARG A 136 -16.34 -14.23 12.02
CA ARG A 136 -17.11 -14.28 13.28
C ARG A 136 -16.20 -14.43 14.51
N PHE A 137 -14.96 -14.87 14.33
CA PHE A 137 -13.98 -15.00 15.42
C PHE A 137 -13.38 -13.65 15.82
N PHE A 138 -13.18 -12.75 14.85
CA PHE A 138 -12.59 -11.45 15.13
C PHE A 138 -13.61 -10.49 15.73
N SER A 139 -13.39 -10.14 16.99
CA SER A 139 -14.15 -9.08 17.65
C SER A 139 -13.62 -7.69 17.26
N PRO A 140 -14.47 -6.63 17.26
CA PRO A 140 -14.03 -5.26 16.96
C PRO A 140 -12.89 -4.77 17.87
N ILE A 141 -12.80 -5.32 19.08
CA ILE A 141 -11.72 -5.06 20.03
C ILE A 141 -10.37 -5.52 19.47
N THR A 142 -10.31 -6.72 18.88
CA THR A 142 -9.08 -7.28 18.32
C THR A 142 -8.58 -6.44 17.15
N TYR A 143 -9.48 -6.01 16.25
CA TYR A 143 -9.11 -5.16 15.12
C TYR A 143 -8.56 -3.80 15.59
N SER A 144 -9.19 -3.18 16.58
CA SER A 144 -8.72 -1.90 17.14
C SER A 144 -7.30 -2.02 17.71
N VAL A 145 -7.04 -3.06 18.49
CA VAL A 145 -5.71 -3.30 19.08
C VAL A 145 -4.64 -3.50 18.00
N ILE A 146 -4.93 -4.26 16.95
CA ILE A 146 -3.98 -4.48 15.84
C ILE A 146 -3.63 -3.17 15.14
N ILE A 147 -4.62 -2.31 14.88
CA ILE A 147 -4.38 -1.01 14.22
C ILE A 147 -3.52 -0.10 15.12
N ILE A 148 -3.80 -0.05 16.42
CA ILE A 148 -2.99 0.72 17.37
C ILE A 148 -1.55 0.22 17.39
N LEU A 149 -1.34 -1.10 17.46
CA LEU A 149 0.01 -1.69 17.44
C LEU A 149 0.75 -1.37 16.13
N LEU A 150 0.06 -1.44 15.00
CA LEU A 150 0.63 -1.08 13.71
C LEU A 150 1.05 0.40 13.67
N CYS A 151 0.22 1.30 14.20
CA CYS A 151 0.56 2.71 14.28
C CYS A 151 1.79 2.94 15.19
N LEU A 152 1.88 2.22 16.30
CA LEU A 152 3.03 2.31 17.22
C LEU A 152 4.33 1.82 16.57
N ASP A 153 4.29 0.71 15.81
CA ASP A 153 5.46 0.17 15.12
C ASP A 153 6.04 1.14 14.06
N ASN A 154 5.18 1.94 13.44
CA ASN A 154 5.59 2.87 12.38
C ASN A 154 6.01 4.26 12.90
N ILE A 155 5.91 4.52 14.21
CA ILE A 155 6.13 5.87 14.75
C ILE A 155 7.56 6.37 14.55
N ASP A 156 8.57 5.50 14.72
CA ASP A 156 9.98 5.86 14.60
C ASP A 156 10.36 6.19 13.14
N SER A 157 9.83 5.40 12.20
CA SER A 157 10.04 5.61 10.76
C SER A 157 9.40 6.92 10.28
N VAL A 158 8.23 7.25 10.83
CA VAL A 158 7.51 8.49 10.54
C VAL A 158 8.26 9.69 11.13
N LEU A 159 8.73 9.60 12.37
CA LEU A 159 9.43 10.70 13.05
C LEU A 159 10.73 11.08 12.34
N MET A 160 11.52 10.09 11.91
CA MET A 160 12.77 10.34 11.18
C MET A 160 12.53 11.03 9.83
N LYS A 161 11.46 10.66 9.11
CA LYS A 161 11.14 11.25 7.81
C LYS A 161 10.44 12.60 7.93
N ALA A 162 9.63 12.82 8.97
CA ALA A 162 8.97 14.09 9.25
C ALA A 162 9.97 15.23 9.47
N GLN A 163 11.12 14.96 10.08
CA GLN A 163 12.17 15.96 10.32
C GLN A 163 12.84 16.45 9.02
N GLN A 164 12.86 15.65 7.95
CA GLN A 164 13.50 16.01 6.68
C GLN A 164 12.49 16.54 5.64
N HIS A 165 11.31 15.92 5.51
CA HIS A 165 10.25 16.34 4.59
C HIS A 165 8.85 16.04 5.15
N TRP A 166 8.23 17.05 5.76
CA TRP A 166 6.89 16.97 6.36
C TRP A 166 5.77 16.60 5.38
N ILE A 167 5.93 16.89 4.07
CA ILE A 167 4.92 16.61 3.04
C ILE A 167 4.80 15.12 2.69
N SER A 168 5.82 14.30 3.01
CA SER A 168 5.86 12.88 2.63
C SER A 168 5.16 11.97 3.65
N VAL A 169 4.69 12.52 4.77
CA VAL A 169 4.15 11.80 5.94
C VAL A 169 2.66 12.04 6.16
N MET A 170 2.09 13.12 5.59
CA MET A 170 0.64 13.22 5.46
C MET A 170 0.13 12.12 4.54
#